data_AF-R7ULB8-F1
#
_entry.id   AF-R7ULB8-F1
#
_cell.length_a   1.000
_cell.length_b   1.000
_cell.length_c   1.000
_cell.angle_alpha   90.00
_cell.angle_beta   90.00
_cell.angle_gamma   90.00
#
_symmetry.space_group_name_H-M   'P 1'
#
loop_
_entity.id
_entity.type
_entity.pdbx_description
1 polymer ?
#
loop_
_entity_poly.entity_id
_entity_poly.type
_entity_poly.pdbx_seq_one_letter_code
_entity_poly.pdbx_strand_id
1 'polypeptide(L)'
;MTSSCLNCKMFTARKTLATFCRRLSAQRSPLAAIHSFTATNEAVLGYEAGSPERKELEEKIKFYDSQVHDVPIVIGDEEIRNNDVRYQVRPFDHQNKLAKYYYADKGVLEKAIKVSQEAHSAWERVPLEEKSDIFLRAADLTEIHIHAYDK
;
A
#
# COMPACT_ATOMS: atom_id res chain seq x y z
N MET A 1 -6.66 57.35 73.58
CA MET A 1 -5.65 56.44 72.99
C MET A 1 -5.93 56.34 71.49
N THR A 2 -4.93 56.69 70.68
CA THR A 2 -4.70 56.37 69.25
C THR A 2 -5.79 56.79 68.23
N SER A 3 -5.58 57.83 67.40
CA SER A 3 -4.76 57.89 66.16
C SER A 3 -5.66 57.74 64.90
N SER A 4 -5.95 58.82 64.18
CA SER A 4 -5.36 59.25 62.88
C SER A 4 -6.07 58.62 61.66
N CYS A 5 -6.71 59.39 60.77
CA CYS A 5 -6.20 60.26 59.70
C CYS A 5 -6.10 59.58 58.32
N LEU A 6 -6.90 60.11 57.39
CA LEU A 6 -6.53 60.56 56.03
C LEU A 6 -5.64 59.66 55.14
N ASN A 7 -6.30 59.11 54.11
CA ASN A 7 -6.12 59.44 52.68
C ASN A 7 -4.70 59.43 52.03
N CYS A 8 -4.67 58.79 50.84
CA CYS A 8 -3.85 59.12 49.66
C CYS A 8 -2.38 58.66 49.61
N LYS A 9 -2.04 57.77 48.67
CA LYS A 9 -1.26 58.11 47.45
C LYS A 9 -0.98 56.90 46.55
N MET A 10 -1.01 57.20 45.26
CA MET A 10 -0.66 56.39 44.09
C MET A 10 0.62 55.57 44.25
N PHE A 11 0.64 54.35 43.72
CA PHE A 11 1.83 53.79 43.07
C PHE A 11 1.43 52.91 41.87
N THR A 12 1.81 53.40 40.71
CA THR A 12 1.85 52.72 39.43
C THR A 12 2.89 51.59 39.45
N ALA A 13 2.50 50.38 39.08
CA ALA A 13 3.45 49.30 38.78
C ALA A 13 3.04 48.64 37.45
N ARG A 14 3.63 49.14 36.36
CA ARG A 14 3.62 48.47 35.05
C ARG A 14 4.39 47.15 35.19
N LYS A 15 3.68 46.02 35.24
CA LYS A 15 4.28 44.71 35.04
C LYS A 15 4.48 44.50 33.55
N THR A 16 5.73 44.53 33.11
CA THR A 16 6.17 44.15 31.77
C THR A 16 5.85 42.67 31.55
N LEU A 17 4.84 42.39 30.72
CA LEU A 17 4.63 41.06 30.13
C LEU A 17 5.72 40.84 29.08
N ALA A 18 6.82 40.18 29.48
CA ALA A 18 7.76 39.63 28.53
C ALA A 18 7.08 38.49 27.78
N THR A 19 6.59 38.77 26.59
CA THR A 19 6.09 37.77 25.64
C THR A 19 7.25 36.86 25.25
N PHE A 20 7.36 35.71 25.89
CA PHE A 20 8.28 34.65 25.51
C PHE A 20 7.77 34.05 24.19
N CYS A 21 8.12 34.69 23.09
CA CYS A 21 7.90 34.16 21.75
C CYS A 21 8.83 32.95 21.60
N ARG A 22 8.35 31.74 21.92
CA ARG A 22 9.01 30.50 21.47
C ARG A 22 9.01 30.56 19.96
N ARG A 23 10.14 30.95 19.38
CA ARG A 23 10.48 30.60 18.00
C ARG A 23 10.36 29.08 17.95
N LEU A 24 9.28 28.58 17.35
CA LEU A 24 9.26 27.24 16.78
C LEU A 24 10.36 27.29 15.72
N SER A 25 11.57 26.89 16.09
CA SER A 25 12.50 26.42 15.08
C SER A 25 11.75 25.31 14.36
N ALA A 26 11.48 25.51 13.08
CA ALA A 26 11.13 24.41 12.22
C ALA A 26 12.32 23.45 12.31
N GLN A 27 12.22 22.46 13.20
CA GLN A 27 13.10 21.31 13.16
C GLN A 27 12.78 20.65 11.84
N ARG A 28 13.56 21.01 10.80
CA ARG A 28 13.74 20.12 9.66
C ARG A 28 14.30 18.85 10.27
N SER A 29 13.44 17.86 10.44
CA SER A 29 13.89 16.49 10.65
C SER A 29 14.92 16.23 9.56
N PRO A 30 16.15 15.80 9.89
CA PRO A 30 17.11 15.43 8.86
C PRO A 30 16.39 14.38 8.00
N LEU A 31 16.35 14.62 6.68
CA LEU A 31 15.92 13.60 5.73
C LEU A 31 16.78 12.38 6.05
N ALA A 32 16.18 11.36 6.67
CA ALA A 32 16.82 10.08 6.89
C ALA A 32 17.40 9.68 5.54
N ALA A 33 18.69 9.34 5.51
CA ALA A 33 19.37 8.98 4.28
C ALA A 33 18.57 7.84 3.65
N ILE A 34 17.86 8.14 2.56
CA ILE A 34 17.05 7.17 1.84
C ILE A 34 18.04 6.14 1.30
N HIS A 35 17.85 4.87 1.65
CA HIS A 35 18.62 3.77 1.08
C HIS A 35 18.58 3.88 -0.45
N SER A 36 19.75 4.03 -1.09
CA SER A 36 19.82 4.23 -2.54
C SER A 36 19.66 2.89 -3.25
N PHE A 37 18.42 2.56 -3.64
CA PHE A 37 18.14 1.44 -4.54
C PHE A 37 18.43 1.84 -5.99
N THR A 38 19.14 0.99 -6.74
CA THR A 38 19.36 1.17 -8.18
C THR A 38 18.52 0.14 -8.93
N ALA A 39 17.47 0.60 -9.60
CA ALA A 39 16.64 -0.25 -10.44
C ALA A 39 17.32 -0.48 -11.80
N THR A 40 17.37 -1.73 -12.24
CA THR A 40 17.74 -2.10 -13.62
C THR A 40 16.55 -2.74 -14.31
N ASN A 41 16.47 -2.61 -15.64
CA ASN A 41 15.44 -3.29 -16.40
C ASN A 41 15.63 -4.81 -16.30
N GLU A 42 14.52 -5.52 -16.12
CA GLU A 42 14.50 -6.98 -16.14
C GLU A 42 14.94 -7.53 -17.50
N ALA A 43 15.69 -8.63 -17.48
CA ALA A 43 16.20 -9.26 -18.69
C ALA A 43 15.05 -9.89 -19.50
N VAL A 44 15.05 -9.68 -20.81
CA VAL A 44 14.11 -10.35 -21.72
C VAL A 44 14.69 -11.70 -22.13
N LEU A 45 13.93 -12.78 -21.90
CA LEU A 45 14.34 -14.13 -22.28
C LEU A 45 14.06 -14.45 -23.76
N GLY A 46 14.80 -15.40 -24.31
CA GLY A 46 14.69 -15.82 -25.71
C GLY A 46 13.58 -16.84 -25.98
N TYR A 47 13.22 -17.70 -25.02
CA TYR A 47 12.24 -18.79 -25.19
C TYR A 47 12.56 -19.72 -26.36
N GLU A 48 13.85 -20.00 -26.53
CA GLU A 48 14.36 -20.88 -27.58
C GLU A 48 13.87 -22.33 -27.41
N ALA A 49 13.89 -23.12 -28.48
CA ALA A 49 13.47 -24.52 -28.41
C ALA A 49 14.34 -25.31 -27.42
N GLY A 50 13.71 -25.92 -26.40
CA GLY A 50 14.38 -26.71 -25.38
C GLY A 50 14.95 -25.90 -24.20
N SER A 51 14.76 -24.58 -24.16
CA SER A 51 15.16 -23.77 -23.02
C SER A 51 14.27 -24.03 -21.79
N PRO A 52 14.82 -23.90 -20.56
CA PRO A 52 14.05 -24.17 -19.33
C PRO A 52 12.85 -23.22 -19.18
N GLU A 53 13.00 -21.94 -19.53
CA GLU A 53 11.92 -20.95 -19.46
C GLU A 53 10.76 -21.28 -20.40
N ARG A 54 11.06 -21.84 -21.58
CA ARG A 54 10.03 -22.28 -22.52
C ARG A 54 9.28 -23.49 -21.99
N LYS A 55 9.99 -24.45 -21.39
CA LYS A 55 9.38 -25.62 -20.78
C LYS A 55 8.43 -25.22 -19.65
N GLU A 56 8.86 -24.33 -18.75
CA GLU A 56 8.00 -23.83 -17.68
C GLU A 56 6.77 -23.10 -18.22
N LEU A 57 6.94 -22.25 -19.23
CA LEU A 57 5.83 -21.56 -19.88
C LEU A 57 4.82 -22.55 -20.47
N GLU A 58 5.28 -23.58 -21.19
CA GLU A 58 4.42 -24.61 -21.77
C GLU A 58 3.65 -25.41 -20.69
N GLU A 59 4.28 -25.68 -19.55
CA GLU A 59 3.65 -26.31 -18.38
C GLU A 59 2.59 -25.40 -17.76
N LYS A 60 2.88 -24.09 -17.59
CA LYS A 60 1.91 -23.12 -17.07
C LYS A 60 0.73 -22.90 -18.01
N ILE A 61 0.94 -22.86 -19.32
CA ILE A 61 -0.15 -22.78 -20.30
C ILE A 61 -1.08 -23.98 -20.15
N LYS A 62 -0.54 -25.21 -20.08
CA LYS A 62 -1.34 -26.42 -19.87
C LYS A 62 -2.10 -26.39 -18.54
N PHE A 63 -1.47 -25.90 -17.47
CA PHE A 63 -2.12 -25.72 -16.18
C PHE A 63 -3.31 -24.75 -16.29
N TYR A 64 -3.11 -23.58 -16.90
CA TYR A 64 -4.18 -22.59 -17.02
C TYR A 64 -5.31 -23.03 -17.95
N ASP A 65 -5.01 -23.84 -18.97
CA ASP A 65 -5.99 -24.41 -19.88
C ASP A 65 -6.76 -25.61 -19.30
N SER A 66 -6.27 -26.22 -18.20
CA SER A 66 -6.87 -27.44 -17.64
C SER A 66 -8.20 -27.21 -16.91
N GLN A 67 -8.47 -25.98 -16.47
CA GLN A 67 -9.64 -25.66 -15.64
C GLN A 67 -10.06 -24.21 -15.79
N VAL A 68 -11.31 -23.92 -15.41
CA VAL A 68 -11.81 -22.55 -15.25
C VAL A 68 -11.43 -22.06 -13.86
N HIS A 69 -10.57 -21.04 -13.79
CA HIS A 69 -10.07 -20.51 -12.52
C HIS A 69 -11.12 -19.63 -11.85
N ASP A 70 -11.30 -19.78 -10.54
CA ASP A 70 -12.25 -18.98 -9.76
C ASP A 70 -11.53 -17.74 -9.19
N VAL A 71 -12.03 -16.56 -9.52
CA VAL A 71 -11.45 -15.26 -9.13
C VAL A 71 -12.46 -14.52 -8.25
N PRO A 72 -12.31 -14.57 -6.91
CA PRO A 72 -13.21 -13.91 -5.98
C PRO A 72 -12.96 -12.40 -5.92
N ILE A 73 -13.91 -11.66 -5.37
CA ILE A 73 -13.69 -10.28 -4.92
C ILE A 73 -12.96 -10.35 -3.58
N VAL A 74 -11.82 -9.67 -3.43
CA VAL A 74 -11.06 -9.65 -2.18
C VAL A 74 -11.22 -8.29 -1.49
N ILE A 75 -11.71 -8.29 -0.25
CA ILE A 75 -11.83 -7.08 0.58
C ILE A 75 -11.15 -7.36 1.92
N GLY A 76 -10.02 -6.69 2.17
CA GLY A 76 -9.17 -7.04 3.31
C GLY A 76 -8.72 -8.49 3.20
N ASP A 77 -9.01 -9.30 4.21
CA ASP A 77 -8.67 -10.72 4.26
C ASP A 77 -9.84 -11.64 3.83
N GLU A 78 -10.93 -11.07 3.32
CA GLU A 78 -12.13 -11.82 2.96
C GLU A 78 -12.29 -11.99 1.45
N GLU A 79 -12.50 -13.24 1.03
CA GLU A 79 -12.93 -13.58 -0.33
C GLU A 79 -14.45 -13.64 -0.42
N ILE A 80 -15.01 -12.87 -1.36
CA ILE A 80 -16.45 -12.75 -1.58
C ILE A 80 -16.80 -13.28 -2.97
N ARG A 81 -17.78 -14.20 -2.99
CA ARG A 81 -18.39 -14.76 -4.19
C ARG A 81 -19.88 -14.47 -4.13
N ASN A 82 -20.44 -13.88 -5.17
CA ASN A 82 -21.86 -13.56 -5.22
C ASN A 82 -22.54 -14.23 -6.43
N ASN A 83 -23.79 -13.87 -6.68
CA ASN A 83 -24.59 -14.50 -7.73
C ASN A 83 -24.42 -13.83 -9.11
N ASP A 84 -23.79 -12.64 -9.21
CA ASP A 84 -23.53 -11.96 -10.49
C ASP A 84 -22.22 -12.49 -11.11
N VAL A 85 -22.31 -13.74 -11.58
CA VAL A 85 -21.19 -14.48 -12.14
C VAL A 85 -20.92 -14.04 -13.58
N ARG A 86 -19.65 -13.76 -13.85
CA ARG A 86 -19.11 -13.45 -15.17
C ARG A 86 -17.97 -14.40 -15.51
N TYR A 87 -17.65 -14.47 -16.80
CA TYR A 87 -16.58 -15.32 -17.29
C TYR A 87 -15.64 -14.51 -18.18
N GLN A 88 -14.34 -14.72 -18.00
CA GLN A 88 -13.31 -14.26 -18.91
C GLN A 88 -13.03 -15.39 -19.90
N VAL A 89 -13.22 -15.11 -21.19
CA VAL A 89 -12.93 -16.04 -22.28
C VAL A 89 -11.55 -15.79 -22.87
N ARG A 90 -11.00 -16.79 -23.56
CA ARG A 90 -9.74 -16.63 -24.30
C ARG A 90 -9.98 -15.80 -25.57
N PRO A 91 -9.27 -14.70 -25.81
CA PRO A 91 -9.50 -13.87 -27.01
C PRO A 91 -9.26 -14.60 -28.34
N PHE A 92 -8.41 -15.63 -28.36
CA PHE A 92 -8.18 -16.46 -29.55
C PHE A 92 -9.15 -17.64 -29.67
N ASP A 93 -9.93 -17.93 -28.62
CA ASP A 93 -10.87 -19.06 -28.56
C ASP A 93 -11.99 -18.76 -27.57
N HIS A 94 -12.96 -17.99 -28.05
CA HIS A 94 -14.07 -17.46 -27.25
C HIS A 94 -15.02 -18.52 -26.69
N GLN A 95 -14.97 -19.77 -27.19
CA GLN A 95 -15.80 -20.86 -26.68
C GLN A 95 -15.31 -21.35 -25.31
N ASN A 96 -14.03 -21.15 -25.03
CA ASN A 96 -13.39 -21.61 -23.82
C ASN A 96 -13.20 -20.50 -22.80
N LYS A 97 -13.62 -20.80 -21.58
CA LYS A 97 -13.59 -19.89 -20.43
C LYS A 97 -12.28 -20.12 -19.67
N LEU A 98 -11.55 -19.04 -19.41
CA LEU A 98 -10.32 -19.07 -18.63
C LEU A 98 -10.61 -18.86 -17.14
N ALA A 99 -11.43 -17.86 -16.81
CA ALA A 99 -11.74 -17.52 -15.43
C ALA A 99 -13.23 -17.26 -15.23
N LYS A 100 -13.71 -17.55 -14.02
CA LYS A 100 -15.03 -17.21 -13.50
C LYS A 100 -14.83 -16.17 -12.40
N TYR A 101 -15.50 -15.03 -12.51
CA TYR A 101 -15.37 -13.92 -11.57
C TYR A 101 -16.74 -13.31 -11.24
N TYR A 102 -16.77 -12.36 -10.31
CA TYR A 102 -18.00 -11.87 -9.69
C TYR A 102 -18.04 -10.34 -9.77
N TYR A 103 -19.15 -9.75 -10.22
CA TYR A 103 -19.34 -8.31 -10.18
C TYR A 103 -19.75 -7.84 -8.79
N ALA A 104 -19.07 -6.83 -8.26
CA ALA A 104 -19.41 -6.26 -6.95
C ALA A 104 -20.75 -5.54 -6.99
N ASP A 105 -21.66 -5.90 -6.08
CA ASP A 105 -22.88 -5.13 -5.84
C ASP A 105 -22.59 -3.90 -4.99
N LYS A 106 -23.60 -3.03 -4.84
CA LYS A 106 -23.48 -1.78 -4.06
C LYS A 106 -23.02 -2.04 -2.62
N GLY A 107 -23.51 -3.10 -1.97
CA GLY A 107 -23.15 -3.41 -0.58
C GLY A 107 -21.69 -3.88 -0.46
N VAL A 108 -21.22 -4.69 -1.40
CA VAL A 108 -19.82 -5.12 -1.49
C VAL A 108 -18.90 -3.90 -1.73
N LEU A 109 -19.30 -2.97 -2.59
CA LEU A 109 -18.55 -1.74 -2.84
C LEU A 109 -18.49 -0.83 -1.59
N GLU A 110 -19.61 -0.61 -0.90
CA GLU A 110 -19.64 0.16 0.35
C GLU A 110 -18.77 -0.48 1.44
N LYS A 111 -18.78 -1.82 1.54
CA LYS A 111 -17.89 -2.57 2.43
C LYS A 111 -16.41 -2.34 2.07
N ALA A 112 -16.06 -2.42 0.78
CA ALA A 112 -14.69 -2.17 0.32
C ALA A 112 -14.20 -0.78 0.73
N ILE A 113 -15.02 0.25 0.48
CA ILE A 113 -14.73 1.64 0.85
C ILE A 113 -14.46 1.76 2.35
N LYS A 114 -15.34 1.18 3.18
CA LYS A 114 -15.21 1.22 4.64
C LYS A 114 -13.91 0.57 5.11
N VAL A 115 -13.63 -0.66 4.66
CA VAL A 115 -12.41 -1.40 5.05
C VAL A 115 -11.15 -0.66 4.60
N SER A 116 -11.13 -0.09 3.39
CA SER A 116 -10.00 0.72 2.92
C SER A 116 -9.79 1.98 3.78
N GLN A 117 -10.85 2.66 4.21
CA GLN A 117 -10.74 3.84 5.08
C GLN A 117 -10.23 3.48 6.48
N GLU A 118 -10.66 2.35 7.03
CA GLU A 118 -10.18 1.85 8.32
C GLU A 118 -8.68 1.52 8.27
N ALA A 119 -8.22 0.91 7.17
CA ALA A 119 -6.81 0.58 6.98
C ALA A 119 -5.91 1.80 6.63
N HIS A 120 -6.49 2.87 6.06
CA HIS A 120 -5.75 4.02 5.54
C HIS A 120 -4.78 4.63 6.56
N SER A 121 -5.26 4.97 7.76
CA SER A 121 -4.44 5.63 8.79
C SER A 121 -3.32 4.74 9.32
N ALA A 122 -3.46 3.41 9.25
CA ALA A 122 -2.38 2.49 9.59
C ALA A 122 -1.34 2.44 8.46
N TRP A 123 -1.78 2.30 7.22
CA TRP A 123 -0.91 2.29 6.05
C TRP A 123 -0.13 3.60 5.88
N GLU A 124 -0.77 4.75 6.10
CA GLU A 124 -0.13 6.06 6.00
C GLU A 124 1.08 6.18 6.93
N ARG A 125 0.97 5.64 8.15
CA ARG A 125 2.03 5.65 9.17
C ARG A 125 3.18 4.69 8.89
N VAL A 126 3.03 3.73 7.98
CA VAL A 126 4.13 2.84 7.60
C VAL A 126 5.23 3.67 6.92
N PRO A 127 6.51 3.57 7.38
CA PRO A 127 7.64 4.25 6.76
C PRO A 127 7.76 3.95 5.27
N LEU A 128 8.29 4.91 4.50
CA LEU A 128 8.43 4.76 3.06
C LEU A 128 9.32 3.55 2.68
N GLU A 129 10.36 3.29 3.47
CA GLU A 129 11.28 2.16 3.28
C GLU A 129 10.54 0.82 3.38
N GLU A 130 9.77 0.61 4.45
CA GLU A 130 8.95 -0.59 4.62
C GLU A 130 7.88 -0.73 3.52
N LYS A 131 7.31 0.39 3.06
CA LYS A 131 6.40 0.37 1.90
C LYS A 131 7.12 -0.10 0.64
N SER A 132 8.33 0.40 0.37
CA SER A 132 9.11 -0.02 -0.80
C SER A 132 9.50 -1.49 -0.74
N ASP A 133 9.79 -2.04 0.43
CA ASP A 133 10.16 -3.45 0.59
C ASP A 133 9.06 -4.40 0.12
N ILE A 134 7.79 -4.03 0.30
CA ILE A 134 6.64 -4.80 -0.20
C ILE A 134 6.66 -4.88 -1.73
N PHE A 135 6.95 -3.76 -2.40
CA PHE A 135 7.05 -3.73 -3.86
C PHE A 135 8.30 -4.41 -4.40
N LEU A 136 9.43 -4.29 -3.70
CA LEU A 136 10.67 -4.99 -4.07
C LEU A 136 10.49 -6.50 -3.95
N ARG A 137 9.89 -6.98 -2.85
CA ARG A 137 9.54 -8.40 -2.72
C ARG A 137 8.56 -8.85 -3.81
N ALA A 138 7.58 -8.03 -4.16
CA ALA A 138 6.66 -8.36 -5.26
C ALA A 138 7.40 -8.44 -6.60
N ALA A 139 8.38 -7.57 -6.84
CA ALA A 139 9.23 -7.61 -8.02
C ALA A 139 10.03 -8.93 -8.07
N ASP A 140 10.71 -9.30 -6.98
CA ASP A 140 11.47 -10.56 -6.88
C ASP A 140 10.60 -11.81 -7.11
N LEU A 141 9.34 -11.79 -6.67
CA LEU A 141 8.38 -12.88 -6.88
C LEU A 141 7.91 -12.98 -8.34
N THR A 142 7.89 -11.86 -9.06
CA THR A 142 7.52 -11.81 -10.49
C THR A 142 8.73 -11.90 -11.42
N GLU A 143 9.93 -11.74 -10.88
CA GLU A 143 11.19 -11.91 -11.59
C GLU A 143 11.28 -13.34 -12.13
N ILE A 144 11.92 -13.51 -13.28
CA ILE A 144 11.93 -14.80 -13.95
C ILE A 144 12.93 -15.72 -13.25
N HIS A 145 12.40 -16.54 -12.34
CA HIS A 145 13.16 -17.30 -11.37
C HIS A 145 13.62 -18.66 -11.94
N ILE A 146 14.60 -18.67 -12.86
CA ILE A 146 15.11 -19.94 -13.41
C ILE A 146 15.95 -20.73 -12.37
N HIS A 147 16.48 -20.10 -11.31
CA HIS A 147 17.51 -20.77 -10.46
C HIS A 147 17.64 -20.43 -8.96
N ALA A 148 16.65 -19.88 -8.24
CA ALA A 148 16.90 -19.47 -6.83
C ALA A 148 15.98 -20.08 -5.75
N TYR A 149 15.86 -21.42 -5.76
CA TYR A 149 15.66 -22.20 -4.51
C TYR A 149 16.80 -23.20 -4.31
N ASP A 150 18.01 -22.65 -4.20
CA ASP A 150 19.12 -23.29 -3.49
C ASP A 150 19.99 -22.19 -2.85
N LYS A 151 19.42 -21.50 -1.84
CA LYS A 151 20.17 -20.72 -0.86
C LYS A 151 19.39 -20.54 0.44
#